data_AF-A0A8D2HS46-F1
#
_entry.id   AF-A0A8D2HS46-F1
#
_cell.length_a   1.000
_cell.length_b   1.000
_cell.length_c   1.000
_cell.angle_alpha   90.00
_cell.angle_beta   90.00
_cell.angle_gamma   90.00
#
_symmetry.space_group_name_H-M   'P 1'
#
loop_
_entity.id
_entity.type
_entity.pdbx_description
1 polymer ?
#
loop_
_entity_poly.entity_id
_entity_poly.type
_entity_poly.pdbx_seq_one_letter_code
_entity_poly.pdbx_strand_id
1 'polypeptide(L)'
;MKIISHLRRGIFKLLFQDPLIVYLHYSFLSPNLLALTTHQQALELMNQNLDIYEKQVMTAAQKIIVFPDDDIHCFNFTRTSIYPFLDFIVPNWARAVDQWQSTCLVLQCLSCMAIRGEMFLVANLGTKQPCHSNDPGCPNDGRYQFNTNVIFSNNGTLVDCYGKHNLYFRQLLISLLKWITSLLIPPLLAGLHLHLL
;
A
#
# COMPACT_ATOMS: atom_id res chain seq x y z
N MET A 1 8.87 14.22 -22.60
CA MET A 1 9.94 13.52 -21.86
C MET A 1 9.26 12.48 -20.96
N LYS A 2 8.78 11.33 -21.45
CA LYS A 2 9.47 10.06 -21.75
C LYS A 2 10.49 9.67 -20.68
N ILE A 3 10.00 9.09 -19.57
CA ILE A 3 10.60 8.22 -18.54
C ILE A 3 9.38 7.99 -17.62
N ILE A 4 8.58 6.93 -17.72
CA ILE A 4 8.78 5.58 -17.19
C ILE A 4 7.86 4.66 -18.02
N SER A 5 8.42 3.95 -18.99
CA SER A 5 7.70 2.95 -19.80
C SER A 5 8.33 1.55 -19.70
N HIS A 6 9.06 1.26 -18.60
CA HIS A 6 9.90 0.06 -18.54
C HIS A 6 9.79 -0.83 -17.30
N LEU A 7 8.76 -0.68 -16.47
CA LEU A 7 8.36 -1.81 -15.63
C LEU A 7 7.49 -2.76 -16.46
N ARG A 8 8.08 -3.92 -16.75
CA ARG A 8 7.56 -4.96 -17.65
C ARG A 8 6.11 -5.31 -17.32
N ARG A 9 5.21 -4.92 -18.23
CA ARG A 9 3.81 -5.38 -18.39
C ARG A 9 3.62 -6.91 -18.40
N GLY A 10 4.69 -7.70 -18.36
CA GLY A 10 4.67 -9.16 -18.36
C GLY A 10 4.97 -9.84 -17.01
N ILE A 11 5.54 -9.14 -16.02
CA ILE A 11 5.95 -9.78 -14.75
C ILE A 11 4.72 -10.11 -13.89
N PHE A 12 3.73 -9.22 -13.83
CA PHE A 12 2.52 -9.45 -13.02
C PHE A 12 1.63 -10.58 -13.58
N LYS A 13 1.56 -10.70 -14.91
CA LYS A 13 0.75 -11.71 -15.61
C LYS A 13 1.36 -13.12 -15.56
N LEU A 14 2.65 -13.24 -15.26
CA LEU A 14 3.36 -14.50 -15.10
C LEU A 14 3.42 -14.99 -13.64
N LEU A 15 3.11 -14.14 -12.66
CA LEU A 15 3.32 -14.47 -11.24
C LEU A 15 2.06 -14.98 -10.51
N PHE A 16 0.85 -14.73 -11.02
CA PHE A 16 -0.37 -15.02 -10.26
C PHE A 16 -1.43 -15.72 -11.11
N GLN A 17 -1.30 -17.05 -11.23
CA GLN A 17 -2.40 -17.97 -11.56
C GLN A 17 -3.13 -18.48 -10.31
N ASP A 18 -2.65 -18.09 -9.13
CA ASP A 18 -3.13 -18.58 -7.84
C ASP A 18 -4.35 -17.79 -7.34
N PRO A 19 -5.29 -18.44 -6.62
CA PRO A 19 -6.42 -17.76 -6.00
C PRO A 19 -5.93 -16.77 -4.93
N LEU A 20 -6.48 -15.54 -4.97
CA LEU A 20 -6.21 -14.48 -3.98
C LEU A 20 -7.36 -14.36 -2.98
N ILE A 21 -7.06 -13.86 -1.78
CA ILE A 21 -8.06 -13.37 -0.81
C ILE A 21 -8.00 -11.85 -0.69
N VAL A 22 -9.17 -11.23 -0.69
CA VAL A 22 -9.35 -9.84 -0.25
C VAL A 22 -9.96 -9.87 1.14
N TYR A 23 -9.29 -9.29 2.11
CA TYR A 23 -9.83 -9.16 3.46
C TYR A 23 -10.55 -7.83 3.62
N LEU A 24 -11.77 -7.86 4.15
CA LEU A 24 -12.46 -6.65 4.58
C LEU A 24 -12.09 -6.38 6.04
N HIS A 25 -11.43 -5.26 6.28
CA HIS A 25 -11.00 -4.85 7.61
C HIS A 25 -11.89 -3.74 8.16
N TYR A 26 -12.16 -3.81 9.47
CA TYR A 26 -12.82 -2.74 10.21
C TYR A 26 -11.77 -2.06 11.08
N SER A 27 -11.25 -0.94 10.59
CA SER A 27 -10.15 -0.21 11.19
C SER A 27 -10.47 0.28 12.60
N PHE A 28 -9.53 0.09 13.53
CA PHE A 28 -9.54 0.80 14.80
C PHE A 28 -9.29 2.28 14.56
N LEU A 29 -10.25 3.09 14.96
CA LEU A 29 -10.23 4.54 14.76
C LEU A 29 -9.84 5.23 16.06
N SER A 30 -8.91 6.17 15.99
CA SER A 30 -8.72 7.10 17.10
C SER A 30 -9.92 8.04 17.18
N PRO A 31 -10.54 8.23 18.37
CA PRO A 31 -11.64 9.15 18.55
C PRO A 31 -11.23 10.61 18.30
N ASN A 32 -9.93 10.92 18.33
CA ASN A 32 -9.41 12.23 17.95
C ASN A 32 -8.07 12.09 17.20
N LEU A 33 -8.14 11.98 15.87
CA LEU A 33 -6.96 11.92 15.00
C LEU A 33 -6.10 13.19 15.07
N LEU A 34 -6.65 14.33 15.47
CA LEU A 34 -5.90 15.58 15.64
C LEU A 34 -5.14 15.62 16.97
N ALA A 35 -5.47 14.76 17.94
CA ALA A 35 -4.76 14.64 19.21
C ALA A 35 -3.49 13.77 19.11
N LEU A 36 -3.37 12.94 18.07
CA LEU A 36 -2.18 12.12 17.82
C LEU A 36 -1.11 13.01 17.19
N THR A 37 -0.25 13.57 18.03
CA THR A 37 0.73 14.59 17.63
C THR A 37 2.12 14.03 17.38
N THR A 38 2.41 12.82 17.88
CA THR A 38 3.73 12.19 17.73
C THR A 38 3.68 10.98 16.80
N HIS A 39 4.81 10.71 16.13
CA HIS A 39 4.96 9.52 15.29
C HIS A 39 4.78 8.23 16.09
N GLN A 40 5.20 8.20 17.36
CA GLN A 40 5.03 7.03 18.22
C GLN A 40 3.55 6.73 18.50
N GLN A 41 2.75 7.76 18.85
CA GLN A 41 1.31 7.59 19.07
C GLN A 41 0.57 7.13 17.81
N ALA A 42 0.97 7.68 16.65
CA ALA A 42 0.45 7.25 15.36
C ALA A 42 0.81 5.79 15.07
N LEU A 43 2.04 5.39 15.36
CA LEU A 43 2.52 4.02 15.16
C LEU A 43 1.82 3.02 16.09
N GLU A 44 1.57 3.39 17.34
CA GLU A 44 0.79 2.57 18.29
C GLU A 44 -0.62 2.30 17.77
N LEU A 45 -1.30 3.30 17.19
CA LEU A 45 -2.61 3.10 16.55
C LEU A 45 -2.50 2.19 15.32
N MET A 46 -1.54 2.45 14.43
CA MET A 46 -1.35 1.64 13.22
C MET A 46 -1.03 0.18 13.56
N ASN A 47 -0.26 -0.07 14.62
CA ASN A 47 0.06 -1.41 15.09
C ASN A 47 -1.18 -2.18 15.57
N GLN A 48 -2.18 -1.52 16.15
CA GLN A 48 -3.45 -2.19 16.49
C GLN A 48 -4.18 -2.74 15.25
N ASN A 49 -4.11 -2.02 14.12
CA ASN A 49 -4.64 -2.50 12.85
C ASN A 49 -3.76 -3.63 12.26
N LEU A 50 -2.44 -3.49 12.35
CA LEU A 50 -1.50 -4.50 11.87
C LEU A 50 -1.57 -5.82 12.66
N ASP A 51 -1.90 -5.79 13.95
CA ASP A 51 -2.15 -6.99 14.76
C ASP A 51 -3.34 -7.80 14.24
N ILE A 52 -4.34 -7.14 13.63
CA ILE A 52 -5.44 -7.84 12.96
C ILE A 52 -4.97 -8.40 11.63
N TYR A 53 -4.20 -7.64 10.85
CA TYR A 53 -3.64 -8.10 9.57
C TYR A 53 -2.82 -9.37 9.77
N GLU A 54 -1.97 -9.41 10.81
CA GLU A 54 -1.17 -10.59 11.13
C GLU A 54 -2.06 -11.81 11.36
N LYS A 55 -3.15 -11.68 12.14
CA LYS A 55 -4.09 -12.79 12.35
C LYS A 55 -4.73 -13.28 11.04
N GLN A 56 -5.04 -12.38 10.11
CA GLN A 56 -5.58 -12.75 8.81
C GLN A 56 -4.54 -13.46 7.93
N VAL A 57 -3.31 -12.96 7.93
CA VAL A 57 -2.17 -13.60 7.23
C VAL A 57 -1.95 -15.01 7.77
N MET A 58 -1.94 -15.20 9.09
CA MET A 58 -1.68 -16.50 9.71
C MET A 58 -2.82 -17.51 9.53
N THR A 59 -4.01 -17.08 9.14
CA THR A 59 -5.19 -17.95 8.94
C THR A 59 -5.57 -18.13 7.47
N ALA A 60 -5.07 -17.29 6.56
CA ALA A 60 -5.34 -17.42 5.14
C ALA A 60 -4.69 -18.68 4.55
N ALA A 61 -5.44 -19.40 3.73
CA ALA A 61 -4.94 -20.60 3.03
C ALA A 61 -4.26 -20.26 1.68
N GLN A 62 -4.47 -19.04 1.20
CA GLN A 62 -4.05 -18.55 -0.11
C GLN A 62 -2.65 -17.95 -0.04
N LYS A 63 -1.94 -18.00 -1.17
CA LYS A 63 -0.56 -17.49 -1.30
C LYS A 63 -0.50 -15.98 -1.59
N ILE A 64 -1.64 -15.31 -1.62
CA ILE A 64 -1.78 -13.87 -1.86
C ILE A 64 -2.89 -13.32 -0.98
N ILE A 65 -2.58 -12.29 -0.19
CA ILE A 65 -3.57 -11.53 0.57
C ILE A 65 -3.51 -10.06 0.18
N VAL A 66 -4.70 -9.46 0.08
CA VAL A 66 -4.90 -8.05 -0.26
C VAL A 66 -5.70 -7.38 0.85
N PHE A 67 -5.11 -6.33 1.42
CA PHE A 67 -5.76 -5.46 2.39
C PHE A 67 -6.32 -4.18 1.73
N PRO A 68 -7.41 -3.59 2.26
CA PRO A 68 -8.05 -2.42 1.66
C PRO A 68 -7.25 -1.12 1.84
N ASP A 69 -7.57 -0.09 1.04
CA ASP A 69 -6.94 1.23 1.19
C ASP A 69 -7.36 1.90 2.51
N ASP A 70 -6.46 2.75 3.04
CA ASP A 70 -6.67 3.61 4.22
C ASP A 70 -6.89 2.90 5.56
N ASP A 71 -6.74 1.58 5.63
CA ASP A 71 -7.10 0.79 6.81
C ASP A 71 -6.04 0.76 7.93
N ILE A 72 -4.76 1.02 7.60
CA ILE A 72 -3.69 1.04 8.60
C ILE A 72 -3.80 2.31 9.46
N HIS A 73 -4.00 3.46 8.81
CA HIS A 73 -3.96 4.78 9.44
C HIS A 73 -5.30 5.53 9.48
N CYS A 74 -6.39 5.01 8.90
CA CYS A 74 -7.68 5.69 8.69
C CYS A 74 -7.64 6.80 7.61
N PHE A 75 -8.76 7.51 7.45
CA PHE A 75 -9.04 8.62 6.56
C PHE A 75 -9.33 9.93 7.34
N ASN A 76 -9.59 11.04 6.65
CA ASN A 76 -9.89 12.39 7.19
C ASN A 76 -8.71 13.14 7.84
N PHE A 77 -7.58 13.18 7.16
CA PHE A 77 -6.44 13.98 7.60
C PHE A 77 -6.21 15.25 6.78
N THR A 78 -5.50 16.19 7.38
CA THR A 78 -4.83 17.29 6.70
C THR A 78 -3.39 16.88 6.37
N ARG A 79 -2.71 17.65 5.50
CA ARG A 79 -1.27 17.44 5.22
C ARG A 79 -0.39 17.48 6.48
N THR A 80 -0.83 18.18 7.53
CA THR A 80 -0.09 18.27 8.79
C THR A 80 -0.45 17.11 9.72
N SER A 81 -1.74 16.83 9.91
CA SER A 81 -2.18 15.79 10.85
C SER A 81 -1.91 14.36 10.37
N ILE A 82 -1.76 14.13 9.06
CA ILE A 82 -1.35 12.82 8.54
C ILE A 82 0.15 12.55 8.72
N TYR A 83 0.97 13.60 8.87
CA TYR A 83 2.43 13.49 8.83
C TYR A 83 3.03 12.45 9.82
N PRO A 84 2.52 12.32 11.05
CA PRO A 84 2.95 11.29 11.99
C PRO A 84 2.68 9.85 11.52
N PHE A 85 1.76 9.64 10.58
CA PHE A 85 1.37 8.31 10.06
C PHE A 85 2.14 7.93 8.78
N LEU A 86 2.97 8.81 8.23
CA LEU A 86 3.64 8.58 6.94
C LEU A 86 5.02 7.95 7.12
N ASP A 87 5.28 6.88 6.37
CA ASP A 87 6.60 6.25 6.29
C ASP A 87 7.45 6.83 5.14
N PHE A 88 8.78 6.75 5.28
CA PHE A 88 9.69 7.00 4.16
C PHE A 88 9.87 5.72 3.35
N ILE A 89 9.64 5.79 2.04
CA ILE A 89 10.06 4.70 1.14
C ILE A 89 11.49 5.00 0.68
N VAL A 90 12.42 4.20 1.19
CA VAL A 90 13.82 4.28 0.81
C VAL A 90 14.08 3.42 -0.44
N PRO A 91 14.86 3.93 -1.42
CA PRO A 91 15.38 3.10 -2.49
C PRO A 91 16.19 1.94 -1.89
N ASN A 92 15.97 0.72 -2.37
CA ASN A 92 16.60 -0.50 -1.83
C ASN A 92 16.15 -0.85 -0.40
N TRP A 93 14.84 -0.79 -0.12
CA TRP A 93 14.28 -1.36 1.10
C TRP A 93 14.85 -2.76 1.34
N ALA A 94 15.71 -2.88 2.35
CA ALA A 94 16.33 -4.14 2.71
C ALA A 94 15.27 -5.04 3.34
N ARG A 95 15.28 -6.33 2.97
CA ARG A 95 14.46 -7.36 3.60
C ARG A 95 14.50 -7.19 5.12
N ALA A 96 13.33 -7.16 5.76
CA ALA A 96 13.30 -7.25 7.21
C ALA A 96 13.92 -8.60 7.63
N VAL A 97 14.94 -8.57 8.49
CA VAL A 97 15.31 -9.77 9.25
C VAL A 97 14.08 -10.13 10.10
N ASP A 98 13.68 -11.41 10.11
CA ASP A 98 12.50 -11.91 10.83
C ASP A 98 12.65 -11.71 12.34
N GLN A 99 12.45 -10.47 12.77
CA GLN A 99 12.46 -9.98 14.14
C GLN A 99 11.20 -9.13 14.26
N TRP A 100 10.05 -9.80 14.27
CA TRP A 100 8.81 -9.14 14.67
C TRP A 100 9.02 -8.54 16.06
N GLN A 101 8.88 -7.23 16.16
CA GLN A 101 8.86 -6.50 17.43
C GLN A 101 7.46 -5.94 17.62
N SER A 102 6.99 -5.88 18.86
CA SER A 102 5.70 -5.26 19.22
C SER A 102 5.59 -3.78 18.84
N THR A 103 6.67 -3.17 18.34
CA THR A 103 6.74 -1.78 17.91
C THR A 103 7.64 -1.67 16.67
N CYS A 104 7.24 -2.28 15.55
CA CYS A 104 7.91 -2.13 14.26
C CYS A 104 7.35 -0.95 13.45
N LEU A 105 8.16 -0.43 12.50
CA LEU A 105 7.65 0.48 11.45
C LEU A 105 6.69 -0.28 10.54
N VAL A 106 5.71 0.41 9.95
CA VAL A 106 4.62 -0.24 9.17
C VAL A 106 5.17 -1.11 8.05
N LEU A 107 6.11 -0.60 7.23
CA LEU A 107 6.74 -1.38 6.16
C LEU A 107 7.49 -2.62 6.67
N GLN A 108 8.11 -2.54 7.84
CA GLN A 108 8.81 -3.68 8.46
C GLN A 108 7.81 -4.72 8.94
N CYS A 109 6.72 -4.32 9.58
CA CYS A 109 5.67 -5.23 10.01
C CYS A 109 5.06 -5.97 8.80
N LEU A 110 4.75 -5.26 7.71
CA LEU A 110 4.23 -5.83 6.46
C LEU A 110 5.21 -6.83 5.82
N SER A 111 6.50 -6.49 5.79
CA SER A 111 7.57 -7.39 5.34
C SER A 111 7.64 -8.67 6.18
N CYS A 112 7.63 -8.56 7.51
CA CYS A 112 7.68 -9.71 8.41
C CYS A 112 6.43 -10.59 8.30
N MET A 113 5.25 -9.98 8.17
CA MET A 113 4.00 -10.71 7.94
C MET A 113 4.07 -11.53 6.65
N ALA A 114 4.57 -10.94 5.55
CA ALA A 114 4.72 -11.66 4.28
C ALA A 114 5.67 -12.87 4.39
N ILE A 115 6.76 -12.75 5.17
CA ILE A 115 7.69 -13.85 5.47
C ILE A 115 6.98 -14.95 6.25
N ARG A 116 6.34 -14.60 7.37
CA ARG A 116 5.72 -15.57 8.29
C ARG A 116 4.49 -16.27 7.70
N GLY A 117 3.74 -15.56 6.86
CA GLY A 117 2.63 -16.15 6.10
C GLY A 117 3.06 -16.88 4.83
N GLU A 118 4.35 -16.81 4.46
CA GLU A 118 4.89 -17.36 3.21
C GLU A 118 4.05 -16.99 1.99
N MET A 119 3.62 -15.71 1.91
CA MET A 119 2.66 -15.23 0.93
C MET A 119 3.00 -13.85 0.39
N PHE A 120 2.46 -13.52 -0.78
CA PHE A 120 2.45 -12.16 -1.27
C PHE A 120 1.43 -11.34 -0.48
N LEU A 121 1.84 -10.15 -0.05
CA LEU A 121 1.02 -9.26 0.75
C LEU A 121 0.92 -7.91 0.03
N VAL A 122 -0.32 -7.51 -0.26
CA VAL A 122 -0.64 -6.18 -0.82
C VAL A 122 -1.32 -5.35 0.26
N ALA A 123 -0.79 -4.16 0.51
CA ALA A 123 -1.33 -3.23 1.49
C ALA A 123 -1.22 -1.79 1.00
N ASN A 124 -1.98 -0.90 1.65
CA ASN A 124 -1.98 0.53 1.40
C ASN A 124 -1.55 1.28 2.65
N LEU A 125 -0.69 2.28 2.49
CA LEU A 125 -0.24 3.15 3.57
C LEU A 125 0.11 4.55 3.05
N GLY A 126 0.15 5.50 3.98
CA GLY A 126 0.67 6.82 3.71
C GLY A 126 2.20 6.84 3.67
N THR A 127 2.77 7.53 2.68
CA THR A 127 4.23 7.70 2.58
C THR A 127 4.61 9.16 2.36
N LYS A 128 5.83 9.51 2.75
CA LYS A 128 6.41 10.85 2.57
C LYS A 128 7.78 10.80 1.92
N GLN A 129 8.04 11.81 1.09
CA GLN A 129 9.35 12.04 0.48
C GLN A 129 9.73 13.51 0.66
N PRO A 130 10.92 13.82 1.22
CA PRO A 130 11.38 15.20 1.32
C PRO A 130 11.69 15.75 -0.06
N CYS A 131 11.47 17.05 -0.25
CA CYS A 131 11.82 17.77 -1.47
C CYS A 131 12.49 19.11 -1.14
N HIS A 132 13.26 19.63 -2.09
CA HIS A 132 13.99 20.88 -1.93
C HIS A 132 13.29 22.02 -2.66
N SER A 133 13.56 23.27 -2.25
CA SER A 133 13.04 24.48 -2.89
C SER A 133 13.43 24.62 -4.37
N ASN A 134 14.47 23.91 -4.81
CA ASN A 134 14.91 23.90 -6.20
C ASN A 134 14.03 23.00 -7.09
N ASP A 135 13.17 22.16 -6.49
CA ASP A 135 12.18 21.37 -7.21
C ASP A 135 10.90 22.22 -7.39
N PRO A 136 10.52 22.59 -8.63
CA PRO A 136 9.36 23.43 -8.89
C PRO A 136 8.02 22.82 -8.40
N GLY A 137 7.96 21.50 -8.27
CA GLY A 137 6.76 20.79 -7.80
C GLY A 137 6.67 20.67 -6.28
N CYS A 138 7.74 21.04 -5.54
CA CYS A 138 7.81 20.81 -4.11
C CYS A 138 6.79 21.68 -3.37
N PRO A 139 5.89 21.08 -2.56
CA PRO A 139 4.96 21.86 -1.77
C PRO A 139 5.67 22.75 -0.76
N ASN A 140 5.02 23.86 -0.36
CA ASN A 140 5.57 24.85 0.59
C ASN A 140 6.01 24.26 1.94
N ASP A 141 5.49 23.09 2.30
CA ASP A 141 5.80 22.38 3.54
C ASP A 141 7.00 21.42 3.41
N GLY A 142 7.67 21.40 2.24
CA GLY A 142 8.96 20.75 2.00
C GLY A 142 8.91 19.25 1.75
N ARG A 143 7.73 18.68 1.46
CA ARG A 143 7.57 17.24 1.23
C ARG A 143 6.43 16.90 0.29
N TYR A 144 6.62 15.82 -0.44
CA TYR A 144 5.53 15.08 -1.06
C TYR A 144 4.93 14.09 -0.06
N GLN A 145 3.62 13.87 -0.20
CA GLN A 145 2.86 12.89 0.58
C GLN A 145 2.01 12.10 -0.39
N PHE A 146 1.98 10.78 -0.25
CA PHE A 146 1.28 9.89 -1.17
C PHE A 146 0.46 8.88 -0.39
N ASN A 147 -0.75 8.60 -0.88
CA ASN A 147 -1.43 7.34 -0.61
C ASN A 147 -0.75 6.28 -1.49
N THR A 148 -0.21 5.23 -0.88
CA THR A 148 0.72 4.33 -1.56
C THR A 148 0.31 2.88 -1.36
N ASN A 149 0.20 2.15 -2.46
CA ASN A 149 0.10 0.69 -2.45
C ASN A 149 1.50 0.08 -2.45
N VAL A 150 1.72 -0.92 -1.62
CA VAL A 150 2.96 -1.69 -1.56
C VAL A 150 2.68 -3.17 -1.74
N ILE A 151 3.63 -3.87 -2.36
CA ILE A 151 3.57 -5.31 -2.56
C ILE A 151 4.83 -5.93 -1.97
N PHE A 152 4.66 -6.79 -0.98
CA PHE A 152 5.71 -7.65 -0.46
C PHE A 152 5.59 -9.04 -1.05
N SER A 153 6.74 -9.62 -1.40
CA SER A 153 6.84 -11.04 -1.74
C SER A 153 6.85 -11.91 -0.47
N ASN A 154 6.65 -13.21 -0.65
CA ASN A 154 6.69 -14.21 0.41
C ASN A 154 8.03 -14.33 1.18
N ASN A 155 9.08 -13.62 0.75
CA ASN A 155 10.35 -13.53 1.47
C ASN A 155 10.60 -12.15 2.10
N GLY A 156 9.56 -11.30 2.15
CA GLY A 156 9.60 -9.95 2.73
C GLY A 156 10.25 -8.89 1.85
N THR A 157 10.61 -9.20 0.60
CA THR A 157 11.15 -8.18 -0.30
C THR A 157 10.02 -7.29 -0.81
N LEU A 158 10.19 -5.97 -0.71
CA LEU A 158 9.32 -4.98 -1.36
C LEU A 158 9.51 -5.10 -2.88
N VAL A 159 8.49 -5.62 -3.57
CA VAL A 159 8.52 -5.90 -5.01
C VAL A 159 8.13 -4.67 -5.81
N ASP A 160 7.11 -3.94 -5.33
CA ASP A 160 6.61 -2.74 -6.00
C ASP A 160 5.98 -1.78 -5.00
N CYS A 161 5.95 -0.51 -5.39
CA CYS A 161 5.36 0.59 -4.64
C CYS A 161 4.72 1.57 -5.63
N TYR A 162 3.42 1.81 -5.48
CA TYR A 162 2.64 2.67 -6.35
C TYR A 162 1.97 3.80 -5.56
N GLY A 163 2.41 5.04 -5.81
CA GLY A 163 1.74 6.24 -5.32
C GLY A 163 0.48 6.56 -6.13
N LYS A 164 -0.68 6.62 -5.48
CA LYS A 164 -1.99 6.83 -6.11
C LYS A 164 -2.10 8.25 -6.67
N HIS A 165 -2.14 8.36 -7.99
CA HIS A 165 -2.29 9.66 -8.67
C HIS A 165 -3.73 10.23 -8.65
N ASN A 166 -4.75 9.40 -8.44
CA ASN A 166 -6.16 9.81 -8.35
C ASN A 166 -6.67 9.66 -6.90
N LEU A 167 -6.62 10.76 -6.14
CA LEU A 167 -6.84 10.78 -4.68
C LEU A 167 -8.31 10.60 -4.27
N TYR A 168 -9.27 10.82 -5.16
CA TYR A 168 -10.70 10.61 -4.90
C TYR A 168 -11.36 9.88 -6.06
N PHE A 169 -11.56 8.57 -5.91
CA PHE A 169 -12.71 7.93 -6.51
C PHE A 169 -13.20 6.82 -5.60
N ARG A 170 -14.48 6.94 -5.22
CA ARG A 170 -15.26 6.10 -4.30
C ARG A 170 -15.45 4.71 -4.88
N GLN A 171 -14.37 3.95 -5.00
CA GLN A 171 -14.41 2.57 -5.44
C GLN A 171 -13.09 1.86 -5.13
N LEU A 172 -12.94 1.57 -3.84
CA LEU A 172 -11.79 0.91 -3.20
C LEU A 172 -11.48 -0.44 -3.84
N LEU A 173 -12.50 -1.27 -4.08
CA LEU A 173 -12.31 -2.55 -4.78
C LEU A 173 -11.98 -2.35 -6.26
N ILE A 174 -12.62 -1.39 -6.93
CA ILE A 174 -12.53 -1.25 -8.39
C ILE A 174 -11.24 -0.57 -8.81
N SER A 175 -10.60 0.30 -8.02
CA SER A 175 -9.31 0.89 -8.45
C SER A 175 -8.17 -0.12 -8.34
N LEU A 176 -8.15 -0.91 -7.27
CA LEU A 176 -7.19 -1.99 -7.11
C LEU A 176 -7.47 -3.13 -8.11
N LEU A 177 -8.73 -3.55 -8.28
CA LEU A 177 -9.12 -4.51 -9.31
C LEU A 177 -8.95 -3.94 -10.72
N LYS A 178 -9.13 -2.65 -11.00
CA LYS A 178 -8.83 -2.03 -12.31
C LYS A 178 -7.35 -1.97 -12.56
N TRP A 179 -6.53 -1.70 -11.54
CA TRP A 179 -5.09 -1.74 -11.67
C TRP A 179 -4.61 -3.18 -11.91
N ILE A 180 -5.05 -4.13 -11.07
CA ILE A 180 -4.83 -5.58 -11.24
C ILE A 180 -5.37 -6.06 -12.61
N THR A 181 -6.58 -5.69 -13.04
CA THR A 181 -7.14 -6.12 -14.34
C THR A 181 -6.51 -5.41 -15.54
N SER A 182 -6.08 -4.15 -15.41
CA SER A 182 -5.27 -3.46 -16.43
C SER A 182 -3.87 -4.08 -16.59
N LEU A 183 -3.40 -4.81 -15.58
CA LEU A 183 -2.21 -5.64 -15.62
C LEU A 183 -2.49 -7.07 -16.18
N LEU A 184 -3.76 -7.50 -16.25
CA LEU A 184 -4.17 -8.85 -16.67
C LEU A 184 -4.70 -8.93 -18.14
N ILE A 185 -5.25 -7.86 -18.72
CA ILE A 185 -5.87 -7.90 -20.07
C ILE A 185 -4.89 -7.37 -21.15
N PRO A 186 -4.53 -8.15 -22.20
CA PRO A 186 -3.71 -7.65 -23.30
C PRO A 186 -4.54 -6.76 -24.25
N PRO A 187 -3.92 -5.77 -24.95
CA PRO A 187 -4.59 -4.88 -25.88
C PRO A 187 -4.86 -5.61 -27.20
N LEU A 188 -5.80 -6.56 -27.20
CA LEU A 188 -6.26 -7.25 -28.42
C LEU A 188 -7.80 -7.39 -28.48
N LEU A 189 -8.53 -6.83 -27.51
CA LEU A 189 -10.01 -6.83 -27.50
C LEU A 189 -10.64 -5.43 -27.43
N ALA A 190 -9.88 -4.36 -27.66
CA ALA A 190 -10.39 -2.98 -27.70
C ALA A 190 -11.17 -2.64 -29.00
N GLY A 191 -11.75 -3.64 -29.67
CA GLY A 191 -12.35 -3.52 -31.01
C GLY A 191 -13.81 -3.94 -31.13
N LEU A 192 -14.50 -4.28 -30.03
CA LEU A 192 -15.95 -4.53 -30.09
C LEU A 192 -16.70 -3.37 -29.43
N HIS A 193 -17.11 -2.43 -30.29
CA HIS A 193 -18.18 -1.48 -30.02
C HIS A 193 -19.45 -2.27 -29.62
N LEU A 194 -19.88 -2.15 -28.37
CA LEU A 194 -21.29 -2.36 -28.01
C LEU A 194 -21.93 -0.97 -27.89
N HIS A 195 -22.69 -0.58 -28.91
CA HIS A 195 -23.79 0.37 -28.75
C HIS A 195 -24.84 -0.26 -27.85
N LEU A 196 -25.30 0.46 -26.83
CA LEU A 196 -26.61 0.24 -26.23
C LEU A 196 -27.23 1.60 -25.90
N LEU A 197 -28.51 1.69 -26.26
CA LEU A 197 -29.49 2.74 -26.00
C LEU A 197 -29.55 3.19 -24.54
#